data_AF-A0AA37IFX9-F1
#
_entry.id   AF-A0AA37IFX9-F1
#
_cell.length_a   1.000
_cell.length_b   1.000
_cell.length_c   1.000
_cell.angle_alpha   90.00
_cell.angle_beta   90.00
_cell.angle_gamma   90.00
#
_symmetry.space_group_name_H-M   'P 1'
#
loop_
_entity.id
_entity.type
_entity.pdbx_description
1 polymer ?
#
loop_
_entity_poly.entity_id
_entity_poly.type
_entity_poly.pdbx_seq_one_letter_code
_entity_poly.pdbx_strand_id
1 'polypeptide(L)'
;MLTERLELVFNGTSVSWNDFYYEEERFLAAYRWICQTTVSFPVALVGHVSAIQTIPRKDRSLYVLKFERPSATPCVRGTNVGELTQVEVWTSRLEWLRTLGEGDKVLVFGHWRPSIGVTHTRLHRSGDTAFRKILERRMSIWLYAKTQISKICGRAAEA
;
A
#
# COMPACT_ATOMS: atom_id res chain seq x y z
N MET A 1 13.97 -19.38 3.65
CA MET A 1 14.30 -20.41 4.65
C MET A 1 13.41 -20.38 5.90
N LEU A 2 13.12 -19.25 6.55
CA LEU A 2 12.16 -19.19 7.68
C LEU A 2 10.78 -18.64 7.28
N THR A 3 10.75 -17.58 6.45
CA THR A 3 9.54 -16.99 5.88
C THR A 3 8.72 -17.94 5.00
N GLU A 4 9.38 -18.88 4.32
CA GLU A 4 8.72 -19.90 3.47
C GLU A 4 7.93 -20.95 4.27
N ARG A 5 8.07 -20.95 5.61
CA ARG A 5 7.37 -21.86 6.51
C ARG A 5 6.41 -21.12 7.46
N LEU A 6 6.32 -19.80 7.34
CA LEU A 6 5.39 -19.00 8.12
C LEU A 6 4.07 -18.92 7.37
N GLU A 7 2.99 -19.21 8.08
CA GLU A 7 1.63 -19.05 7.59
C GLU A 7 0.84 -18.21 8.58
N LEU A 8 -0.01 -17.33 8.05
CA LEU A 8 -1.04 -16.68 8.86
C LEU A 8 -2.30 -17.54 8.82
N VAL A 9 -2.68 -18.07 9.97
CA VAL A 9 -3.97 -18.75 10.15
C VAL A 9 -5.01 -17.71 10.59
N PHE A 10 -6.00 -17.45 9.75
CA PHE A 10 -7.09 -16.52 10.03
C PHE A 10 -8.44 -17.12 9.61
N ASN A 11 -9.36 -17.19 10.57
CA ASN A 11 -10.72 -17.71 10.36
C ASN A 11 -10.77 -19.11 9.71
N GLY A 12 -9.87 -20.01 10.10
CA GLY A 12 -9.78 -21.37 9.55
C GLY A 12 -9.08 -21.48 8.19
N THR A 13 -8.69 -20.36 7.59
CA THR A 13 -7.91 -20.31 6.33
C THR A 13 -6.45 -20.01 6.64
N SER A 14 -5.54 -20.74 6.03
CA SER A 14 -4.10 -20.46 6.09
C SER A 14 -3.65 -19.72 4.83
N VAL A 15 -2.82 -18.69 4.99
CA VAL A 15 -2.21 -17.94 3.89
C VAL A 15 -0.71 -17.89 4.10
N SER A 16 0.04 -18.16 3.03
CA SER A 16 1.50 -18.12 3.05
C SER A 16 1.99 -16.74 3.47
N TRP A 17 3.14 -16.66 4.14
CA TRP A 17 3.74 -15.37 4.48
C TRP A 17 3.89 -14.44 3.27
N ASN A 18 4.22 -15.01 2.11
CA ASN A 18 4.39 -14.26 0.87
C ASN A 18 3.10 -13.64 0.32
N ASP A 19 1.95 -14.19 0.71
CA ASP A 19 0.61 -13.73 0.34
C ASP A 19 -0.05 -12.88 1.45
N PHE A 20 0.62 -12.78 2.59
CA PHE A 20 0.17 -12.02 3.75
C PHE A 20 0.99 -10.74 3.99
N TYR A 21 2.31 -10.79 3.78
CA TYR A 21 3.24 -9.69 4.06
C TYR A 21 3.92 -9.20 2.78
N TYR A 22 3.84 -7.90 2.52
CA TYR A 22 4.44 -7.28 1.34
C TYR A 22 5.22 -6.01 1.70
N GLU A 23 6.42 -5.92 1.15
CA GLU A 23 7.21 -4.69 1.10
C GLU A 23 6.91 -3.92 -0.19
N GLU A 24 7.43 -2.70 -0.30
CA GLU A 24 7.03 -1.71 -1.32
C GLU A 24 7.13 -2.24 -2.75
N GLU A 25 8.22 -2.93 -3.05
CA GLU A 25 8.51 -3.51 -4.36
C GLU A 25 7.45 -4.53 -4.78
N ARG A 26 6.74 -5.11 -3.81
CA ARG A 26 5.71 -6.13 -4.02
C ARG A 26 4.29 -5.60 -3.88
N PHE A 27 4.06 -4.29 -3.73
CA PHE A 27 2.71 -3.72 -3.65
C PHE A 27 1.84 -4.03 -4.88
N LEU A 28 2.43 -4.11 -6.07
CA LEU A 28 1.67 -4.51 -7.26
C LEU A 28 1.21 -5.98 -7.19
N ALA A 29 2.05 -6.86 -6.61
CA ALA A 29 1.66 -8.24 -6.35
C ALA A 29 0.53 -8.33 -5.31
N ALA A 30 0.63 -7.55 -4.22
CA ALA A 30 -0.43 -7.43 -3.22
C ALA A 30 -1.75 -6.99 -3.85
N TYR A 31 -1.73 -5.96 -4.71
CA TYR A 31 -2.92 -5.48 -5.41
C TYR A 31 -3.59 -6.59 -6.23
N ARG A 32 -2.80 -7.33 -7.01
CA ARG A 32 -3.29 -8.42 -7.87
C ARG A 32 -3.90 -9.53 -7.03
N TRP A 33 -3.24 -9.91 -5.93
CA TRP A 33 -3.73 -10.93 -5.02
C TRP A 33 -5.07 -10.50 -4.38
N ILE A 34 -5.14 -9.29 -3.81
CA ILE A 34 -6.37 -8.73 -3.22
C ILE A 34 -7.52 -8.71 -4.25
N CYS A 35 -7.23 -8.41 -5.52
CA CYS A 35 -8.25 -8.40 -6.58
C CYS A 35 -8.73 -9.80 -7.01
N GLN A 36 -7.91 -10.84 -6.80
CA GLN A 36 -8.20 -12.21 -7.22
C GLN A 36 -8.87 -13.03 -6.12
N THR A 37 -8.60 -12.71 -4.86
CA THR A 37 -9.14 -13.45 -3.72
C THR A 37 -10.65 -13.16 -3.55
N THR A 38 -11.45 -14.22 -3.51
CA THR A 38 -12.91 -14.15 -3.31
C THR A 38 -13.31 -13.82 -1.88
N VAL A 39 -12.44 -14.17 -0.92
CA VAL A 39 -12.61 -13.91 0.51
C VAL A 39 -11.76 -12.71 0.91
N SER A 40 -12.35 -11.76 1.63
CA SER A 40 -11.56 -10.64 2.17
C SER A 40 -10.60 -11.16 3.24
N PHE A 41 -9.29 -11.06 2.96
CA PHE A 41 -8.24 -11.52 3.86
C PHE A 41 -7.37 -10.34 4.31
N PRO A 42 -6.95 -10.27 5.58
CA PRO A 42 -6.13 -9.18 6.05
C PRO A 42 -4.68 -9.33 5.55
N VAL A 43 -4.08 -8.23 5.11
CA VAL A 43 -2.71 -8.19 4.57
C VAL A 43 -1.90 -7.14 5.33
N ALA A 44 -0.63 -7.42 5.57
CA ALA A 44 0.34 -6.49 6.10
C ALA A 44 1.16 -5.87 4.96
N LEU A 45 1.15 -4.54 4.87
CA LEU A 45 2.01 -3.79 3.95
C LEU A 45 3.04 -2.99 4.75
N VAL A 46 4.28 -3.01 4.28
CA VAL A 46 5.38 -2.23 4.83
C VAL A 46 5.91 -1.30 3.76
N GLY A 47 5.97 -0.01 4.09
CA GLY A 47 6.52 1.01 3.20
C GLY A 47 6.85 2.31 3.89
N HIS A 48 7.47 3.21 3.15
CA HIS A 48 7.84 4.54 3.56
C HIS A 48 6.68 5.49 3.31
N VAL A 49 6.46 6.41 4.24
CA VAL A 49 5.44 7.46 4.09
C VAL A 49 5.92 8.47 3.05
N SER A 50 5.14 8.69 1.99
CA SER A 50 5.39 9.77 1.03
C SER A 50 4.71 11.07 1.42
N ALA A 51 3.52 10.99 2.01
CA ALA A 51 2.77 12.16 2.44
C ALA A 51 1.67 11.80 3.44
N ILE A 52 1.32 12.76 4.29
CA ILE A 52 0.10 12.72 5.10
C ILE A 52 -0.75 13.93 4.70
N GLN A 53 -1.95 13.66 4.17
CA GLN A 53 -2.86 14.68 3.65
C GLN A 53 -4.07 14.82 4.56
N THR A 54 -4.47 16.08 4.82
CA THR A 54 -5.74 16.38 5.49
C THR A 54 -6.80 16.70 4.44
N ILE A 55 -7.90 15.95 4.47
CA ILE A 55 -9.04 16.12 3.58
C ILE A 55 -10.18 16.74 4.39
N PRO A 56 -10.46 18.05 4.23
CA PRO A 56 -11.56 18.69 4.93
C PRO A 56 -12.91 18.15 4.44
N ARG A 57 -13.81 17.85 5.38
CA ARG A 57 -15.24 17.61 5.13
C ARG A 57 -16.05 18.60 5.98
N LYS A 58 -17.33 18.74 5.67
CA LYS A 58 -18.24 19.72 6.27
C LYS A 58 -18.15 19.77 7.82
N ASP A 59 -18.11 18.61 8.48
CA ASP A 59 -18.18 18.50 9.94
C ASP A 59 -16.96 17.82 10.58
N ARG A 60 -15.99 17.38 9.77
CA ARG A 60 -14.79 16.67 10.25
C ARG A 60 -13.67 16.69 9.23
N SER A 61 -12.44 16.40 9.67
CA SER A 61 -11.32 16.11 8.78
C SER A 61 -11.12 14.61 8.63
N LEU A 62 -10.77 14.19 7.42
CA LEU A 62 -10.23 12.87 7.16
C LEU A 62 -8.73 13.00 6.90
N TYR A 63 -7.97 11.97 7.21
CA TYR A 63 -6.53 11.95 7.02
C TYR A 63 -6.16 10.77 6.14
N VAL A 64 -5.25 11.02 5.20
CA VAL A 64 -4.75 10.02 4.26
C VAL A 64 -3.25 9.98 4.36
N LEU A 65 -2.71 8.88 4.87
CA LEU A 65 -1.31 8.57 4.76
C LEU A 65 -1.08 7.82 3.44
N LYS A 66 -0.11 8.27 2.65
CA LYS A 66 0.29 7.65 1.40
C LYS A 66 1.66 7.02 1.57
N PHE A 67 1.86 5.84 0.99
CA PHE A 67 3.20 5.29 0.87
C PHE A 67 3.91 5.83 -0.37
N GLU A 68 5.23 5.69 -0.40
CA GLU A 68 6.03 5.87 -1.61
C GLU A 68 5.50 4.98 -2.73
N ARG A 69 5.64 5.49 -3.96
CA ARG A 69 5.18 4.78 -5.16
C ARG A 69 6.36 3.99 -5.72
N PRO A 70 6.25 2.66 -5.82
CA PRO A 70 7.24 1.88 -6.55
C PRO A 70 7.32 2.33 -8.00
N SER A 71 8.50 2.13 -8.61
CA SER A 71 8.71 2.37 -10.04
C SER A 71 7.69 1.62 -10.89
N ALA A 72 7.26 2.24 -11.98
CA ALA A 72 6.35 1.59 -12.92
C ALA A 72 7.01 0.36 -13.55
N THR A 73 6.23 -0.71 -13.69
CA THR A 73 6.65 -1.96 -14.36
C THR A 73 5.82 -2.19 -15.61
N PRO A 74 6.29 -2.97 -16.60
CA PRO A 74 5.50 -3.25 -17.79
C PRO A 74 4.15 -3.90 -17.46
N CYS A 75 3.07 -3.36 -18.01
CA CYS A 75 1.75 -3.95 -17.86
C CYS A 75 1.64 -5.20 -18.73
N VAL A 76 1.04 -6.27 -18.18
CA VAL A 76 0.83 -7.55 -18.88
C VAL A 76 0.02 -7.37 -20.20
N ARG A 77 -0.80 -6.32 -20.29
CA ARG A 77 -1.68 -6.07 -21.46
C ARG A 77 -1.07 -5.16 -22.53
N GLY A 78 0.21 -4.76 -22.43
CA GLY A 78 0.87 -4.01 -23.49
C GLY A 78 2.22 -3.41 -23.09
N THR A 79 3.20 -3.52 -24.00
CA THR A 79 4.60 -3.11 -23.80
C THR A 79 4.79 -1.59 -23.63
N ASN A 80 3.83 -0.77 -24.09
CA ASN A 80 3.89 0.69 -24.01
C ASN A 80 3.17 1.27 -22.77
N VAL A 81 2.69 0.41 -21.88
CA VAL A 81 1.90 0.80 -20.70
C VAL A 81 2.63 0.34 -19.45
N GLY A 82 3.03 1.30 -18.62
CA GLY A 82 3.54 1.04 -17.28
C GLY A 82 2.40 0.86 -16.28
N GLU A 83 2.64 0.09 -15.24
CA GLU A 83 1.73 -0.14 -14.13
C GLU A 83 2.49 0.11 -12.82
N LEU A 84 1.91 0.93 -11.95
CA LEU A 84 2.43 1.20 -10.61
C LEU A 84 1.30 1.13 -9.59
N THR A 85 1.67 1.09 -8.32
CA THR A 85 0.72 1.00 -7.22
C THR A 85 0.80 2.22 -6.31
N GLN A 86 -0.36 2.72 -5.89
CA GLN A 86 -0.48 3.73 -4.85
C GLN A 86 -1.25 3.13 -3.67
N VAL A 87 -0.60 3.11 -2.51
CA VAL A 87 -1.17 2.64 -1.25
C VAL A 87 -1.65 3.85 -0.45
N GLU A 88 -2.88 3.79 0.07
CA GLU A 88 -3.50 4.86 0.85
C GLU A 88 -4.13 4.32 2.14
N VAL A 89 -3.79 4.94 3.26
CA VAL A 89 -4.23 4.56 4.60
C VAL A 89 -5.09 5.67 5.15
N TRP A 90 -6.37 5.38 5.36
CA TRP A 90 -7.37 6.36 5.74
C TRP A 90 -7.71 6.27 7.21
N THR A 91 -7.93 7.41 7.85
CA THR A 91 -8.46 7.50 9.21
C THR A 91 -9.18 8.83 9.44
N SER A 92 -10.05 8.88 10.44
CA SER A 92 -10.61 10.13 10.99
C SER A 92 -9.89 10.58 12.27
N ARG A 93 -8.80 9.90 12.66
CA ARG A 93 -8.08 10.08 13.93
C ARG A 93 -6.66 10.58 13.67
N LEU A 94 -6.45 11.90 13.74
CA LEU A 94 -5.14 12.52 13.48
C LEU A 94 -4.07 11.98 14.43
N GLU A 95 -4.44 11.75 15.69
CA GLU A 95 -3.55 11.27 16.74
C GLU A 95 -2.89 9.93 16.42
N TRP A 96 -3.46 9.15 15.50
CA TRP A 96 -2.84 7.90 15.04
C TRP A 96 -1.69 8.12 14.06
N LEU A 97 -1.62 9.29 13.43
CA LEU A 97 -0.61 9.64 12.43
C LEU A 97 0.39 10.69 12.94
N ARG A 98 0.13 11.35 14.08
CA ARG A 98 0.94 12.46 14.61
C ARG A 98 2.44 12.15 14.76
N THR A 99 2.79 10.90 15.02
CA THR A 99 4.17 10.47 15.22
C THR A 99 4.85 10.00 13.93
N LEU A 100 4.17 10.09 12.79
CA LEU A 100 4.64 9.64 11.49
C LEU A 100 4.95 10.86 10.63
N GLY A 101 6.09 10.85 9.96
CA GLY A 101 6.51 11.84 8.98
C GLY A 101 6.83 11.23 7.64
N GLU A 102 7.07 12.08 6.63
CA GLU A 102 7.61 11.66 5.34
C GLU A 102 8.94 10.92 5.52
N GLY A 103 9.15 9.85 4.76
CA GLY A 103 10.32 8.96 4.86
C GLY A 103 10.25 7.95 6.00
N ASP A 104 9.29 8.03 6.93
CA ASP A 104 9.18 7.01 7.98
C ASP A 104 8.76 5.66 7.40
N LYS A 105 9.49 4.59 7.75
CA LYS A 105 9.08 3.22 7.44
C LYS A 105 7.95 2.79 8.39
N VAL A 106 6.84 2.31 7.83
CA VAL A 106 5.61 2.02 8.56
C VAL A 106 5.05 0.67 8.11
N LEU A 107 4.57 -0.11 9.08
CA LEU A 107 3.75 -1.30 8.86
C LEU A 107 2.28 -0.96 9.05
N VAL A 108 1.45 -1.39 8.11
CA VAL A 108 -0.01 -1.29 8.19
C VAL A 108 -0.66 -2.64 7.92
N PHE A 109 -1.55 -3.06 8.79
CA PHE A 109 -2.22 -4.36 8.72
C PHE A 109 -3.75 -4.24 8.76
N GLY A 110 -4.41 -5.01 7.88
CA GLY A 110 -5.85 -5.24 7.93
C GLY A 110 -6.44 -5.52 6.55
N HIS A 111 -7.75 -5.29 6.40
CA HIS A 111 -8.45 -5.57 5.16
C HIS A 111 -8.29 -4.45 4.13
N TRP A 112 -7.42 -4.70 3.17
CA TRP A 112 -7.22 -3.82 2.03
C TRP A 112 -8.30 -4.02 0.98
N ARG A 113 -8.58 -2.95 0.23
CA ARG A 113 -9.52 -2.97 -0.88
C ARG A 113 -8.90 -2.29 -2.09
N PRO A 114 -9.12 -2.80 -3.30
CA PRO A 114 -8.83 -2.02 -4.49
C PRO A 114 -9.75 -0.80 -4.48
N SER A 115 -9.19 0.39 -4.66
CA SER A 115 -10.02 1.59 -4.73
C SER A 115 -10.84 1.53 -6.02
N ILE A 116 -12.17 1.54 -5.86
CA ILE A 116 -13.12 1.55 -6.98
C ILE A 116 -13.15 2.98 -7.53
N GLY A 117 -12.16 3.30 -8.35
CA GLY A 117 -12.01 4.59 -9.00
C GLY A 117 -11.37 4.43 -10.36
N VAL A 118 -11.52 5.45 -11.22
CA VAL A 118 -10.94 5.47 -12.56
C VAL A 118 -9.45 5.13 -12.45
N THR A 119 -9.00 4.06 -13.12
CA THR A 119 -7.57 3.80 -13.29
C THR A 119 -6.96 5.05 -13.87
N HIS A 120 -6.17 5.79 -13.07
CA HIS A 120 -5.67 7.08 -13.49
C HIS A 120 -4.64 6.82 -14.58
N THR A 121 -5.10 7.03 -15.81
CA THR A 121 -4.26 7.04 -16.98
C THR A 121 -3.60 8.40 -17.02
N ARG A 122 -2.30 8.47 -16.69
CA ARG A 122 -1.51 9.66 -17.00
C ARG A 122 -0.75 9.41 -18.30
N LEU A 123 -0.89 10.32 -19.25
CA LEU A 123 0.03 10.43 -20.38
C LEU A 123 1.28 11.13 -19.87
N HIS A 124 2.44 10.58 -20.17
CA HIS A 124 3.70 11.22 -19.81
C HIS A 124 3.81 12.57 -20.53
N ARG A 125 4.06 13.66 -19.80
CA ARG A 125 4.57 14.91 -20.37
C ARG A 125 6.08 14.91 -20.14
N SER A 126 6.83 14.63 -21.21
CA SER A 126 8.29 14.71 -21.44
C SER A 126 9.24 14.51 -20.25
N GLY A 127 10.21 13.59 -20.40
CA GLY A 127 11.44 13.57 -19.61
C GLY A 127 11.90 12.18 -19.16
N ASP A 128 10.99 11.21 -19.09
CA ASP A 128 11.29 9.83 -18.72
C ASP A 128 10.65 8.87 -19.73
N THR A 129 11.44 7.97 -20.29
CA THR A 129 11.24 7.36 -21.62
C THR A 129 10.65 5.96 -21.61
N ALA A 130 10.43 5.35 -20.45
CA ALA A 130 10.11 3.92 -20.36
C ALA A 130 8.66 3.57 -20.79
N PHE A 131 7.66 4.40 -20.50
CA PHE A 131 6.25 4.10 -20.79
C PHE A 131 5.46 5.33 -21.28
N ARG A 132 4.70 5.17 -22.36
CA ARG A 132 3.82 6.22 -22.92
C ARG A 132 2.61 6.52 -22.03
N LYS A 133 2.15 5.51 -21.29
CA LYS A 133 0.95 5.52 -20.46
C LYS A 133 1.26 4.86 -19.13
N ILE A 134 0.83 5.46 -18.02
CA ILE A 134 0.91 4.81 -16.69
C ILE A 134 -0.49 4.49 -16.21
N LEU A 135 -0.69 3.24 -15.77
CA LEU A 135 -1.85 2.77 -15.03
C LEU A 135 -1.53 2.76 -13.54
N GLU A 136 -2.15 3.67 -12.81
CA GLU A 136 -2.06 3.69 -11.35
C GLU A 136 -3.12 2.75 -10.74
N ARG A 137 -2.65 1.69 -10.06
CA ARG A 137 -3.47 0.79 -9.26
C ARG A 137 -3.54 1.30 -7.83
N ARG A 138 -4.74 1.66 -7.38
CA ARG A 138 -4.93 2.19 -6.02
C ARG A 138 -5.44 1.09 -5.12
N MET A 139 -4.80 0.95 -3.97
CA MET A 139 -5.30 0.16 -2.86
C MET A 139 -5.46 1.04 -1.64
N SER A 140 -6.52 0.80 -0.87
CA SER A 140 -6.78 1.56 0.34
C SER A 140 -7.25 0.67 1.49
N ILE A 141 -6.98 1.15 2.69
CA ILE A 141 -7.49 0.61 3.93
C ILE A 141 -8.05 1.74 4.79
N TRP A 142 -9.12 1.44 5.52
CA TRP A 142 -9.59 2.30 6.60
C TRP A 142 -9.08 1.74 7.93
N LEU A 143 -8.40 2.57 8.71
CA LEU A 143 -7.99 2.19 10.06
C LEU A 143 -9.19 2.24 11.00
N TYR A 144 -9.39 1.16 11.74
CA TYR A 144 -10.40 1.02 12.78
C TYR A 144 -9.79 1.02 14.19
N ALA A 145 -8.50 0.67 14.31
CA ALA A 145 -7.76 0.69 15.56
C ALA A 145 -6.32 1.22 15.37
N LYS A 146 -5.76 1.85 16.40
CA LYS A 146 -4.37 2.35 16.39
C LYS A 146 -3.35 1.23 16.18
N THR A 147 -3.63 0.02 16.64
CA THR A 147 -2.76 -1.16 16.51
C THR A 147 -2.56 -1.62 15.07
N GLN A 148 -3.40 -1.16 14.13
CA GLN A 148 -3.27 -1.49 12.71
C GLN A 148 -2.15 -0.71 12.00
N ILE A 149 -1.49 0.24 12.66
CA ILE A 149 -0.41 1.02 12.09
C ILE A 149 0.71 1.24 13.11
N SER A 150 1.95 0.94 12.71
CA SER A 150 3.13 1.13 13.54
C SER A 150 4.32 1.63 12.73
N LYS A 151 5.09 2.55 13.32
CA LYS A 151 6.41 2.92 12.80
C LYS A 151 7.39 1.78 13.03
N ILE A 152 8.17 1.43 12.03
CA ILE A 152 9.27 0.48 12.16
C ILE A 152 10.53 1.29 12.45
N CYS A 153 11.00 1.23 13.69
CA CYS A 153 12.33 1.73 14.00
C CYS A 153 13.35 0.72 13.44
N GLY A 154 14.18 1.15 12.50
CA GLY A 154 15.38 0.37 12.17
C GLY A 154 16.21 0.22 13.45
N ARG A 155 16.77 -0.96 13.72
CA ARG A 155 17.91 -1.02 14.63
C ARG A 155 18.95 -0.06 14.06
N ALA A 156 19.45 0.86 14.88
CA ALA A 156 20.66 1.59 14.54
C ALA A 156 21.67 0.53 14.10
N ALA A 157 22.22 0.67 12.90
CA ALA A 157 23.35 -0.15 12.49
C ALA A 157 24.40 0.02 13.58
N GLU A 158 24.69 -1.06 14.32
CA GLU A 158 25.88 -1.12 15.16
C GLU A 158 27.05 -0.90 14.21
N ALA A 159 27.71 0.25 14.38
CA ALA A 159 28.89 0.68 13.63
C ALA A 159 30.12 -0.13 14.05
#